data_AF-A0A2D9LTC8-F1
#
_entry.id   AF-A0A2D9LTC8-F1
#
_cell.length_a   1.000
_cell.length_b   1.000
_cell.length_c   1.000
_cell.angle_alpha   90.00
_cell.angle_beta   90.00
_cell.angle_gamma   90.00
#
_symmetry.space_group_name_H-M   'P 1'
#
loop_
_entity.id
_entity.type
_entity.pdbx_description
1 polymer ?
#
loop_
_entity_poly.entity_id
_entity_poly.type
_entity_poly.pdbx_seq_one_letter_code
_entity_poly.pdbx_strand_id
1 'polypeptide(L)'
;MKKCIGVHKIAAAAFTLGIMVVVMACGSGRDYDSPTGGPIEIERSQLNISVSNHSGTGLNDVKLEVFPVGRQMVFSAMVYRLESEATNRFSLGELRGSDGTPFNQRVHRPESIRVTATGTGGDDAYEIEVAWE
;
A
#
# COMPACT_ATOMS: atom_id res chain seq x y z
N MET A 1 -20.38 -62.34 -17.68
CA MET A 1 -21.19 -62.48 -18.91
C MET A 1 -20.65 -61.53 -19.97
N LYS A 2 -20.16 -62.05 -21.09
CA LYS A 2 -19.69 -61.26 -22.25
C LYS A 2 -20.90 -60.71 -22.99
N LYS A 3 -20.85 -59.45 -23.44
CA LYS A 3 -21.67 -58.98 -24.57
C LYS A 3 -20.91 -57.93 -25.37
N CYS A 4 -20.81 -58.20 -26.67
CA CYS A 4 -20.13 -57.42 -27.70
C CYS A 4 -21.07 -56.37 -28.32
N ILE A 5 -20.47 -55.23 -28.68
CA ILE A 5 -20.59 -54.43 -29.92
C ILE A 5 -21.99 -54.06 -30.45
N GLY A 6 -22.19 -52.76 -30.66
CA GLY A 6 -23.21 -52.17 -31.54
C GLY A 6 -22.81 -50.76 -31.97
N VAL A 7 -22.62 -50.59 -33.28
CA VAL A 7 -21.96 -49.48 -34.00
C VAL A 7 -22.95 -48.38 -34.43
N HIS A 8 -22.51 -47.13 -34.25
CA HIS A 8 -22.76 -45.88 -35.01
C HIS A 8 -24.17 -45.29 -35.12
N LYS A 9 -24.30 -44.02 -34.70
CA LYS A 9 -24.70 -42.92 -35.60
C LYS A 9 -23.87 -41.68 -35.30
N ILE A 10 -23.10 -41.27 -36.31
CA ILE A 10 -22.50 -39.94 -36.41
C ILE A 10 -23.66 -38.96 -36.63
N ALA A 11 -23.83 -38.00 -35.73
CA ALA A 11 -24.60 -36.80 -36.00
C ALA A 11 -23.69 -35.62 -35.69
N ALA A 12 -23.15 -35.04 -36.76
CA ALA A 12 -22.44 -33.78 -36.74
C ALA A 12 -23.38 -32.68 -36.24
N ALA A 13 -22.93 -31.92 -35.25
CA ALA A 13 -23.43 -30.58 -34.99
C ALA A 13 -22.22 -29.71 -34.63
N ALA A 14 -21.67 -29.08 -35.66
CA ALA A 14 -20.76 -27.96 -35.52
C ALA A 14 -21.50 -26.84 -34.78
N PHE A 15 -20.93 -26.33 -33.68
CA PHE A 15 -21.37 -25.07 -33.10
C PHE A 15 -20.15 -24.27 -32.64
N THR A 16 -19.81 -23.31 -33.51
CA THR A 16 -19.23 -21.99 -33.23
C THR A 16 -18.00 -21.89 -32.33
N LEU A 17 -16.89 -21.52 -33.00
CA LEU A 17 -15.85 -20.61 -32.52
C LEU A 17 -16.31 -19.72 -31.35
N GLY A 18 -15.76 -19.98 -30.18
CA GLY A 18 -15.61 -18.98 -29.12
C GLY A 18 -14.12 -18.73 -28.94
N ILE A 19 -13.55 -17.75 -29.64
CA ILE A 19 -12.22 -17.23 -29.29
C ILE A 19 -12.41 -16.54 -27.94
N MET A 20 -12.05 -17.25 -26.88
CA MET A 20 -11.95 -16.69 -25.54
C MET A 20 -10.72 -15.78 -25.53
N VAL A 21 -10.92 -14.50 -25.82
CA VAL A 21 -9.91 -13.47 -25.58
C VAL A 21 -9.79 -13.34 -24.07
N VAL A 22 -8.84 -14.06 -23.49
CA VAL A 22 -8.38 -13.81 -22.13
C VAL A 22 -7.61 -12.49 -22.20
N VAL A 23 -8.29 -11.38 -21.90
CA VAL A 23 -7.60 -10.13 -21.62
C VAL A 23 -6.86 -10.35 -20.30
N MET A 24 -5.61 -10.80 -20.37
CA MET A 24 -4.66 -10.63 -19.27
C MET A 24 -4.46 -9.12 -19.13
N ALA A 25 -5.28 -8.48 -18.31
CA ALA A 25 -4.95 -7.20 -17.73
C ALA A 25 -3.78 -7.43 -16.76
N CYS A 26 -2.56 -7.59 -17.30
CA CYS A 26 -1.33 -7.42 -16.54
C CYS A 26 -1.15 -5.92 -16.28
N GLY A 27 -2.01 -5.37 -15.43
CA GLY A 27 -1.76 -4.13 -14.74
C GLY A 27 -1.47 -4.50 -13.29
N SER A 28 -0.21 -4.83 -12.99
CA SER A 28 0.25 -4.94 -11.59
C SER A 28 0.39 -3.53 -11.00
N GLY A 29 -0.71 -2.77 -11.00
CA GLY A 29 -0.78 -1.52 -10.23
C GLY A 29 -0.80 -1.89 -8.75
N ARG A 30 -0.03 -1.16 -7.94
CA ARG A 30 -0.21 -1.21 -6.48
C ARG A 30 -1.42 -0.36 -6.15
N ASP A 31 -2.33 -0.92 -5.36
CA ASP A 31 -3.44 -0.16 -4.78
C ASP A 31 -2.90 0.65 -3.60
N TYR A 32 -3.16 1.95 -3.61
CA TYR A 32 -2.81 2.88 -2.53
C TYR A 32 -4.08 3.38 -1.85
N ASP A 33 -3.99 3.65 -0.56
CA ASP A 33 -5.06 4.23 0.23
C ASP A 33 -5.28 5.71 -0.11
N SER A 34 -6.44 6.24 0.27
CA SER A 34 -6.71 7.69 0.23
C SER A 34 -5.89 8.40 1.30
N PRO A 35 -5.19 9.51 1.00
CA PRO A 35 -4.44 10.27 1.99
C PRO A 35 -5.32 10.99 3.02
N THR A 36 -6.61 11.15 2.75
CA THR A 36 -7.55 11.90 3.59
C THR A 36 -8.81 11.10 3.87
N GLY A 37 -9.52 11.48 4.95
CA GLY A 37 -10.82 10.89 5.32
C GLY A 37 -10.76 9.57 6.09
N GLY A 38 -9.55 9.06 6.38
CA GLY A 38 -9.32 7.90 7.23
C GLY A 38 -9.00 8.27 8.69
N PRO A 39 -8.82 7.27 9.58
CA PRO A 39 -8.41 7.48 10.97
C PRO A 39 -6.99 8.06 11.09
N ILE A 40 -6.18 7.92 10.04
CA ILE A 40 -4.90 8.60 9.87
C ILE A 40 -4.96 9.35 8.56
N GLU A 41 -4.64 10.64 8.60
CA GLU A 41 -4.54 11.50 7.42
C GLU A 41 -3.08 11.91 7.19
N ILE A 42 -2.66 11.91 5.93
CA ILE A 42 -1.30 12.21 5.50
C ILE A 42 -1.35 13.43 4.57
N GLU A 43 -0.69 14.51 4.97
CA GLU A 43 -0.53 15.70 4.13
C GLU A 43 0.95 15.92 3.80
N ARG A 44 1.26 16.07 2.51
CA ARG A 44 2.63 16.30 2.06
C ARG A 44 2.86 17.78 1.74
N SER A 45 3.96 18.32 2.24
CA SER A 45 4.51 19.62 1.82
C SER A 45 5.87 19.44 1.13
N GLN A 46 6.46 20.54 0.65
CA GLN A 46 7.79 20.48 0.02
C GLN A 46 8.90 19.98 0.96
N LEU A 47 8.78 20.26 2.27
CA LEU A 47 9.85 20.01 3.25
C LEU A 47 9.46 19.02 4.36
N ASN A 48 8.18 18.69 4.47
CA ASN A 48 7.66 17.88 5.57
C ASN A 48 6.51 16.98 5.12
N ILE A 49 6.29 15.92 5.89
CA ILE A 49 5.08 15.10 5.81
C ILE A 49 4.36 15.23 7.15
N SER A 50 3.12 15.70 7.12
CA SER A 50 2.25 15.80 8.28
C SER A 50 1.42 14.53 8.40
N VAL A 51 1.30 14.02 9.62
CA VAL A 51 0.45 12.88 9.97
C VAL A 51 -0.52 13.36 11.04
N SER A 52 -1.81 13.30 10.73
CA SER A 52 -2.90 13.68 11.62
C SER A 52 -3.63 12.45 12.13
N ASN A 53 -3.96 12.46 13.42
CA ASN A 53 -4.67 11.38 14.07
C ASN A 53 -6.15 11.72 14.26
N HIS A 54 -7.01 11.07 13.49
CA HIS A 54 -8.48 11.16 13.58
C HIS A 54 -9.11 9.84 14.05
N SER A 55 -8.33 8.98 14.72
CA SER A 55 -8.80 7.69 15.23
C SER A 55 -9.72 7.81 16.45
N GLY A 56 -9.80 9.00 17.05
CA GLY A 56 -10.54 9.24 18.31
C GLY A 56 -9.80 8.78 19.57
N THR A 57 -8.62 8.17 19.45
CA THR A 57 -7.76 7.78 20.58
C THR A 57 -6.31 8.19 20.34
N GLY A 58 -5.45 8.11 21.36
CA GLY A 58 -4.02 8.32 21.18
C GLY A 58 -3.38 7.16 20.42
N LEU A 59 -2.48 7.48 19.50
CA LEU A 59 -1.64 6.52 18.79
C LEU A 59 -0.26 6.43 19.43
N ASN A 60 0.30 5.23 19.45
CA ASN A 60 1.66 4.90 19.86
C ASN A 60 2.48 4.47 18.65
N ASP A 61 3.79 4.68 18.73
CA ASP A 61 4.79 4.22 17.77
C ASP A 61 4.43 4.60 16.32
N VAL A 62 4.01 5.85 16.12
CA VAL A 62 3.68 6.39 14.80
C VAL A 62 4.95 6.46 13.98
N LYS A 63 5.12 5.50 13.09
CA LYS A 63 6.27 5.37 12.20
C LYS A 63 5.88 5.81 10.80
N LEU A 64 6.61 6.79 10.28
CA LEU A 64 6.52 7.22 8.90
C LEU A 64 7.66 6.59 8.10
N GLU A 65 7.32 5.99 6.97
CA GLU A 65 8.24 5.37 6.04
C GLU A 65 8.03 5.95 4.64
N VAL A 66 9.13 6.27 3.95
CA VAL A 66 9.14 6.69 2.55
C VAL A 66 9.84 5.63 1.73
N PHE A 67 9.14 5.16 0.71
CA PHE A 67 9.63 4.17 -0.25
C PHE A 67 10.03 4.88 -1.53
N PRO A 68 11.31 4.83 -1.94
CA PRO A 68 11.74 5.21 -3.27
C PRO A 68 11.24 4.23 -4.32
N VAL A 69 11.22 4.69 -5.57
CA VAL A 69 10.92 3.85 -6.74
C VAL A 69 11.81 2.60 -6.72
N GLY A 70 11.18 1.44 -6.82
CA GLY A 70 11.87 0.15 -6.80
C GLY A 70 12.21 -0.36 -5.39
N ARG A 71 11.88 0.40 -4.33
CA ARG A 71 11.90 0.01 -2.91
C ARG A 71 13.20 -0.64 -2.42
N GLN A 72 14.33 -0.28 -3.01
CA GLN A 72 15.65 -0.81 -2.64
C GLN A 72 16.11 -0.37 -1.24
N MET A 73 15.50 0.70 -0.73
CA MET A 73 15.80 1.32 0.56
C MET A 73 14.51 1.87 1.16
N VAL A 74 14.43 1.98 2.48
CA VAL A 74 13.29 2.60 3.17
C VAL A 74 13.84 3.68 4.08
N PHE A 75 13.29 4.87 3.99
CA PHE A 75 13.66 5.98 4.86
C PHE A 75 12.57 6.18 5.89
N SER A 76 12.91 6.26 7.18
CA SER A 76 11.91 6.34 8.23
C SER A 76 12.23 7.35 9.31
N ALA A 77 11.18 7.79 9.99
CA ALA A 77 11.20 8.55 11.22
C ALA A 77 10.02 8.08 12.09
N MET A 78 10.08 8.30 13.40
CA MET A 78 9.03 7.88 14.32
C MET A 78 8.79 8.91 15.41
N VAL A 79 7.54 8.98 15.88
CA VAL A 79 7.20 9.59 17.17
C VAL A 79 6.50 8.55 18.03
N TYR A 80 6.88 8.49 19.30
CA TYR A 80 6.38 7.46 20.22
C TYR A 80 4.90 7.61 20.55
N ARG A 81 4.37 8.83 20.45
CA ARG A 81 3.00 9.13 20.85
C ARG A 81 2.44 10.29 20.04
N LEU A 82 1.21 10.13 19.58
CA LEU A 82 0.42 11.17 18.92
C LEU A 82 -0.99 11.16 19.51
N GLU A 83 -1.37 12.23 20.22
CA GLU A 83 -2.68 12.31 20.84
C GLU A 83 -3.82 12.38 19.81
N SER A 84 -5.05 12.13 20.24
CA SER A 84 -6.23 12.27 19.39
C SER A 84 -6.35 13.70 18.87
N GLU A 85 -6.72 13.85 17.59
CA GLU A 85 -6.83 15.13 16.87
C GLU A 85 -5.53 15.95 16.79
N ALA A 86 -4.40 15.36 17.15
CA ALA A 86 -3.09 15.99 17.02
C ALA A 86 -2.47 15.69 15.65
N THR A 87 -1.66 16.63 15.17
CA THR A 87 -0.86 16.49 13.95
C THR A 87 0.62 16.53 14.33
N ASN A 88 1.37 15.52 13.90
CA ASN A 88 2.84 15.57 13.93
C ASN A 88 3.38 15.90 12.54
N ARG A 89 4.45 16.69 12.49
CA ARG A 89 5.12 17.06 11.25
C ARG A 89 6.52 16.46 11.23
N PHE A 90 6.73 15.49 10.36
CA PHE A 90 8.04 14.89 10.11
C PHE A 90 8.80 15.71 9.09
N SER A 91 10.00 16.17 9.42
CA SER A 91 10.86 16.80 8.43
C SER A 91 11.45 15.74 7.51
N LEU A 92 11.51 16.03 6.22
CA LEU A 92 12.21 15.14 5.28
C LEU A 92 13.70 14.99 5.64
N GLY A 93 14.27 15.99 6.32
CA GLY A 93 15.64 15.95 6.83
C GLY A 93 15.84 15.05 8.05
N GLU A 94 14.77 14.57 8.68
CA GLU A 94 14.81 13.60 9.80
C GLU A 94 14.79 12.15 9.31
N LEU A 95 14.31 11.92 8.09
CA LEU A 95 14.18 10.58 7.53
C LEU A 95 15.55 9.94 7.29
N ARG A 96 15.73 8.72 7.79
CA ARG A 96 16.99 7.96 7.69
C ARG A 96 16.74 6.56 7.17
N GLY A 97 17.66 6.09 6.33
CA GLY A 97 17.77 4.68 5.99
C GLY A 97 18.21 3.84 7.19
N SER A 98 18.10 2.52 7.06
CA SER A 98 18.59 1.57 8.06
C SER A 98 20.11 1.67 8.30
N ASP A 99 20.85 2.22 7.35
CA ASP A 99 22.28 2.50 7.38
C ASP A 99 22.62 3.92 7.90
N GLY A 100 21.62 4.73 8.24
CA GLY A 100 21.77 6.12 8.65
C GLY A 100 21.87 7.13 7.50
N THR A 101 21.78 6.70 6.23
CA THR A 101 21.78 7.60 5.08
C THR A 101 20.58 8.54 5.15
N PRO A 102 20.78 9.87 5.00
CA PRO A 102 19.66 10.83 5.01
C PRO A 102 18.83 10.73 3.74
N PHE A 103 17.53 10.91 3.87
CA PHE A 103 16.66 11.01 2.71
C PHE A 103 16.94 12.28 1.90
N ASN A 104 17.04 12.13 0.59
CA ASN A 104 17.15 13.24 -0.35
C ASN A 104 16.33 12.92 -1.60
N GLN A 105 15.26 13.67 -1.83
CA GLN A 105 14.35 13.46 -2.97
C GLN A 105 15.05 13.55 -4.35
N ARG A 106 16.19 14.24 -4.45
CA ARG A 106 16.95 14.35 -5.69
C ARG A 106 17.75 13.09 -6.02
N VAL A 107 18.07 12.30 -5.01
CA VAL A 107 18.85 11.06 -5.14
C VAL A 107 17.91 9.85 -5.13
N HIS A 108 16.96 9.86 -4.20
CA HIS A 108 15.98 8.80 -4.02
C HIS A 108 14.61 9.34 -4.42
N ARG A 109 14.20 9.07 -5.66
CA ARG A 109 12.86 9.46 -6.13
C ARG A 109 11.81 8.69 -5.34
N PRO A 110 10.96 9.34 -4.54
CA PRO A 110 9.91 8.67 -3.77
C PRO A 110 8.79 8.12 -4.68
N GLU A 111 8.20 7.01 -4.26
CA GLU A 111 7.08 6.29 -4.88
C GLU A 111 5.85 6.31 -3.98
N SER A 112 6.02 6.05 -2.68
CA SER A 112 4.93 6.02 -1.71
C SER A 112 5.39 6.40 -0.29
N ILE A 113 4.41 6.73 0.54
CA ILE A 113 4.56 7.00 1.97
C ILE A 113 3.70 5.99 2.71
N ARG A 114 4.26 5.32 3.70
CA ARG A 114 3.52 4.45 4.62
C ARG A 114 3.57 5.01 6.02
N VAL A 115 2.44 4.99 6.70
CA VAL A 115 2.38 5.26 8.14
C VAL A 115 1.85 4.02 8.84
N THR A 116 2.57 3.57 9.86
CA THR A 116 2.10 2.55 10.79
C THR A 116 1.99 3.13 12.19
N ALA A 117 0.99 2.68 12.94
CA ALA A 117 0.77 3.07 14.32
C ALA A 117 -0.05 2.01 15.07
N THR A 118 -0.01 2.06 16.40
CA THR A 118 -0.87 1.24 17.26
C THR A 118 -1.73 2.14 18.14
N GLY A 119 -2.99 1.76 18.40
CA GLY A 119 -3.84 2.46 19.34
C GLY A 119 -3.31 2.32 20.77
N THR A 120 -3.67 3.25 21.66
CA THR A 120 -3.22 3.21 23.07
C THR A 120 -3.63 1.92 23.80
N GLY A 121 -4.71 1.27 23.38
CA GLY A 121 -5.14 -0.04 23.91
C GLY A 121 -4.36 -1.25 23.39
N GLY A 122 -3.54 -1.08 22.35
CA GLY A 122 -2.75 -2.16 21.73
C GLY A 122 -3.54 -3.08 20.78
N ASP A 123 -4.87 -3.07 20.84
CA ASP A 123 -5.74 -3.90 20.00
C ASP A 123 -5.93 -3.33 18.57
N ASP A 124 -5.88 -2.01 18.44
CA ASP A 124 -6.01 -1.33 17.15
C ASP A 124 -4.64 -1.15 16.50
N ALA A 125 -4.48 -1.64 15.27
CA ALA A 125 -3.30 -1.39 14.45
C ALA A 125 -3.73 -0.64 13.17
N TYR A 126 -2.98 0.39 12.83
CA TYR A 126 -3.21 1.20 11.64
C TYR A 126 -2.01 1.06 10.72
N GLU A 127 -2.29 0.74 9.46
CA GLU A 127 -1.34 0.79 8.35
C GLU A 127 -2.05 1.48 7.20
N ILE A 128 -1.47 2.56 6.71
CA ILE A 128 -1.97 3.32 5.56
C ILE A 128 -0.79 3.57 4.63
N GLU A 129 -0.94 3.25 3.35
CA GLU A 129 0.07 3.51 2.33
C GLU A 129 -0.51 4.34 1.19
N VAL A 130 0.06 5.53 0.97
CA VAL A 130 -0.40 6.50 -0.03
C VAL A 130 0.66 6.70 -1.11
N ALA A 131 0.21 6.95 -2.33
CA ALA A 131 1.11 7.32 -3.43
C ALA A 131 1.82 8.65 -3.13
N TRP A 132 3.05 8.81 -3.66
CA TRP A 132 3.75 10.08 -3.61
C TRP A 132 3.23 11.03 -4.70
N GLU A 133 2.25 11.85 -4.36
CA GLU A 133 1.69 12.92 -5.21
C GLU A 133 2.13 14.32 -4.79
#